data_AF-A0A5R8Q6V0-F1
#
_entry.id   AF-A0A5R8Q6V0-F1
#
_cell.length_a   1.000
_cell.length_b   1.000
_cell.length_c   1.000
_cell.angle_alpha   90.00
_cell.angle_beta   90.00
_cell.angle_gamma   90.00
#
_symmetry.space_group_name_H-M   'P 1'
#
loop_
_entity.id
_entity.type
_entity.pdbx_description
1 polymer ?
#
loop_
_entity_poly.entity_id
_entity_poly.type
_entity_poly.pdbx_seq_one_letter_code
_entity_poly.pdbx_strand_id
1 'polypeptide(L)'
;MSIMTVVEEANKDELSRLAGCYLFSGTKIWTEAGVAHRQDGPAVVLPDGTARWLIQGKDVTRAVNAFFYENKWPIDKGLDSPEKLALFKQKFIE
;
A
#
# COMPACT_ATOMS: atom_id res chain seq x y z
N MET A 1 2.06 -13.91 -2.82
CA MET A 1 0.79 -13.56 -2.16
C MET A 1 1.12 -12.67 -0.97
N SER A 2 0.53 -11.48 -0.90
CA SER A 2 0.71 -10.60 0.26
C SER A 2 -0.12 -11.09 1.47
N ILE A 3 0.48 -11.07 2.65
CA ILE A 3 -0.18 -11.38 3.92
C ILE A 3 -0.63 -10.08 4.56
N MET A 4 -1.91 -10.00 4.92
CA MET A 4 -2.47 -8.86 5.66
C MET A 4 -2.27 -9.09 7.16
N THR A 5 -1.64 -8.12 7.82
CA THR A 5 -1.42 -8.10 9.27
C THR A 5 -1.99 -6.81 9.84
N VAL A 6 -2.64 -6.91 10.99
CA VAL A 6 -3.09 -5.73 11.75
C VAL A 6 -2.01 -5.37 12.76
N VAL A 7 -1.67 -4.09 12.80
CA VAL A 7 -0.74 -3.53 13.77
C VAL A 7 -1.42 -3.49 15.13
N GLU A 8 -0.78 -4.09 16.11
CA GLU A 8 -1.16 -4.12 17.52
C GLU A 8 0.03 -3.63 18.36
N GLU A 9 -0.21 -3.21 19.59
CA GLU A 9 0.87 -2.69 20.45
C GLU A 9 2.06 -3.67 20.59
N ALA A 10 1.80 -4.98 20.55
CA ALA A 10 2.82 -6.02 20.65
C ALA A 10 3.74 -6.14 19.43
N ASN A 11 3.25 -5.81 18.22
CA ASN A 11 3.98 -5.99 16.95
C ASN A 11 4.30 -4.67 16.23
N LYS A 12 3.82 -3.54 16.77
CA LYS A 12 3.95 -2.20 16.19
C LYS A 12 5.36 -1.80 15.83
N ASP A 13 6.32 -2.06 16.72
CA ASP A 13 7.72 -1.69 16.51
C ASP A 13 8.35 -2.49 15.35
N GLU A 14 8.06 -3.78 15.27
CA GLU A 14 8.54 -4.64 14.18
C GLU A 14 7.93 -4.21 12.84
N LEU A 15 6.61 -4.03 12.79
CA LEU A 15 5.91 -3.66 11.57
C LEU A 15 6.26 -2.24 11.11
N SER A 16 6.54 -1.32 12.04
CA SER A 16 7.00 0.04 11.70
C SER A 16 8.40 0.03 11.07
N ARG A 17 9.30 -0.83 11.57
CA ARG A 17 10.63 -1.01 10.95
C ARG A 17 10.51 -1.63 9.56
N LEU A 18 9.64 -2.62 9.41
CA LEU A 18 9.39 -3.28 8.11
C LEU A 18 8.78 -2.31 7.08
N ALA A 19 7.86 -1.45 7.50
CA ALA A 19 7.25 -0.44 6.64
C ALA A 19 8.16 0.76 6.34
N GLY A 20 9.20 0.98 7.16
CA GLY A 20 10.03 2.19 7.09
C GLY A 20 9.31 3.46 7.54
N CYS A 21 8.20 3.34 8.29
CA CYS A 21 7.45 4.46 8.85
C CYS A 21 6.76 4.06 10.15
N TYR A 22 6.45 5.04 11.01
CA TYR A 22 5.73 4.78 12.26
C TYR A 22 4.27 4.40 11.96
N LEU A 23 3.84 3.23 12.44
CA LEU A 23 2.47 2.74 12.29
C LEU A 23 1.70 2.88 13.61
N PHE A 24 0.40 3.15 13.51
CA PHE A 24 -0.50 3.19 14.65
C PHE A 24 -1.18 1.83 14.85
N SER A 25 -1.57 1.52 16.09
CA SER A 25 -2.43 0.36 16.33
C SER A 25 -3.72 0.44 15.54
N GLY A 26 -4.15 -0.69 14.98
CA GLY A 26 -5.25 -0.80 14.03
C GLY A 26 -4.85 -0.54 12.57
N THR A 27 -3.61 -0.11 12.29
CA THR A 27 -3.11 -0.01 10.90
C THR A 27 -3.09 -1.38 10.26
N LYS A 28 -3.56 -1.49 9.03
CA LYS A 28 -3.45 -2.71 8.23
C LYS A 28 -2.22 -2.61 7.34
N ILE A 29 -1.35 -3.61 7.37
CA ILE A 29 -0.17 -3.70 6.50
C ILE A 29 -0.21 -5.00 5.70
N TRP A 30 0.18 -4.92 4.44
CA TRP A 30 0.35 -6.05 3.54
C TRP A 30 1.84 -6.27 3.29
N THR A 31 2.29 -7.49 3.54
CA THR A 31 3.70 -7.88 3.39
C THR A 31 3.84 -9.05 2.44
N GLU A 32 4.88 -9.04 1.62
CA GLU A 32 5.25 -10.15 0.74
C GLU A 32 6.77 -10.33 0.81
N ALA A 33 7.22 -11.57 0.98
CA ALA A 33 8.66 -11.89 1.08
C ALA A 33 9.44 -11.04 2.12
N GLY A 34 8.79 -10.68 3.23
CA GLY A 34 9.43 -9.93 4.33
C GLY A 34 9.49 -8.41 4.12
N VAL A 35 8.88 -7.86 3.08
CA VAL A 35 8.79 -6.42 2.84
C VAL A 35 7.35 -5.97 2.64
N ALA A 36 7.06 -4.69 2.92
CA ALA A 36 5.76 -4.10 2.62
C ALA A 36 5.53 -4.10 1.11
N HIS A 37 4.52 -4.82 0.64
CA HIS A 37 4.23 -4.97 -0.78
C HIS A 37 2.78 -5.36 -1.01
N ARG A 38 2.14 -4.70 -1.97
CA ARG A 38 0.81 -5.05 -2.44
C ARG A 38 0.59 -4.60 -3.88
N GLN A 39 0.08 -5.48 -4.73
CA GLN A 39 -0.06 -5.23 -6.18
C GLN A 39 -1.46 -4.74 -6.60
N ASP A 40 -2.44 -4.89 -5.72
CA ASP A 40 -3.86 -4.64 -5.98
C ASP A 40 -4.43 -3.47 -5.16
N GLY A 41 -3.58 -2.79 -4.38
CA GLY A 41 -4.01 -1.73 -3.49
C GLY A 41 -2.86 -1.18 -2.65
N PRO A 42 -3.17 -0.26 -1.72
CA PRO A 42 -2.18 0.26 -0.80
C PRO A 42 -1.66 -0.84 0.14
N ALA A 43 -0.36 -0.84 0.36
CA ALA A 43 0.31 -1.79 1.24
C ALA A 43 0.17 -1.42 2.72
N VAL A 44 -0.18 -0.17 3.05
CA VAL A 44 -0.46 0.27 4.43
C VAL A 44 -1.71 1.13 4.43
N VAL A 45 -2.64 0.85 5.34
CA VAL A 45 -3.89 1.60 5.53
C VAL A 45 -4.07 1.91 7.01
N LEU A 46 -4.00 3.18 7.37
CA LEU A 46 -4.18 3.65 8.73
C LEU A 46 -5.67 3.62 9.15
N PRO A 47 -5.97 3.66 10.46
CA PRO A 47 -7.35 3.69 10.98
C PRO A 47 -8.18 4.89 10.49
N ASP A 48 -7.53 6.00 10.16
CA ASP A 48 -8.16 7.21 9.64
C ASP A 48 -8.49 7.13 8.13
N GLY A 49 -8.10 6.03 7.47
CA GLY A 49 -8.26 5.83 6.03
C GLY A 49 -7.07 6.31 5.19
N THR A 50 -6.02 6.89 5.80
CA THR A 50 -4.80 7.27 5.09
C THR A 50 -4.13 6.02 4.52
N ALA A 51 -3.91 6.02 3.20
CA ALA A 51 -3.34 4.90 2.47
C ALA A 51 -1.93 5.23 1.95
N ARG A 52 -0.99 4.29 2.12
CA ARG A 52 0.36 4.35 1.57
C ARG A 52 0.58 3.17 0.62
N TRP A 53 1.17 3.47 -0.53
CA TRP A 53 1.49 2.49 -1.54
C TRP A 53 2.97 2.13 -1.41
N LEU A 54 3.25 0.89 -1.02
CA LEU A 54 4.61 0.35 -0.98
C LEU A 54 4.70 -0.86 -1.90
N ILE A 55 5.69 -0.85 -2.78
CA ILE A 55 6.00 -1.94 -3.69
C ILE A 55 7.44 -2.38 -3.41
N GLN A 56 7.60 -3.62 -2.93
CA GLN A 56 8.91 -4.21 -2.60
C GLN A 56 9.66 -3.34 -1.58
N GLY A 57 8.94 -2.82 -0.58
CA GLY A 57 9.48 -1.93 0.45
C GLY A 57 9.73 -0.49 0.01
N LYS A 58 9.54 -0.13 -1.26
CA LYS A 58 9.71 1.24 -1.76
C LYS A 58 8.39 2.01 -1.68
N ASP A 59 8.42 3.19 -1.07
CA ASP A 59 7.26 4.09 -1.03
C ASP A 59 7.04 4.73 -2.41
N VAL A 60 5.94 4.36 -3.06
CA VAL A 60 5.53 4.89 -4.37
C VAL A 60 4.26 5.74 -4.27
N THR A 61 3.79 6.06 -3.06
CA THR A 61 2.52 6.76 -2.80
C THR A 61 2.36 8.02 -3.65
N ARG A 62 3.40 8.84 -3.73
CA ARG A 62 3.38 10.07 -4.55
C ARG A 62 3.21 9.78 -6.04
N ALA A 63 3.93 8.78 -6.55
CA ALA A 63 3.88 8.40 -7.96
C ALA A 63 2.53 7.77 -8.32
N VAL A 64 1.93 7.00 -7.41
CA VAL A 64 0.58 6.46 -7.57
C VAL A 64 -0.46 7.58 -7.57
N ASN A 65 -0.37 8.54 -6.65
CA ASN A 65 -1.28 9.69 -6.64
C ASN A 65 -1.18 10.52 -7.94
N ALA A 66 0.04 10.72 -8.45
CA ALA A 66 0.25 11.36 -9.75
C ALA A 66 -0.38 10.55 -10.90
N PHE A 67 -0.21 9.22 -10.90
CA PHE A 67 -0.82 8.33 -11.88
C PHE A 67 -2.35 8.38 -11.85
N PHE A 68 -2.98 8.40 -10.66
CA PHE A 68 -4.42 8.57 -10.54
C PHE A 68 -4.88 9.92 -11.09
N TYR A 69 -4.13 10.99 -10.78
CA TYR A 69 -4.42 12.33 -11.29
C TYR A 69 -4.30 12.42 -12.82
N GLU A 70 -3.21 11.89 -13.39
CA GLU A 70 -2.98 11.84 -14.84
C GLU A 70 -4.11 11.14 -15.59
N ASN A 71 -4.62 10.05 -15.01
CA ASN A 71 -5.72 9.28 -15.58
C ASN A 71 -7.12 9.81 -15.21
N LYS A 72 -7.20 10.91 -14.43
CA LYS A 72 -8.43 11.50 -13.92
C LYS A 72 -9.28 10.49 -13.12
N TRP A 73 -8.63 9.63 -12.35
CA TRP A 73 -9.29 8.62 -11.54
C TRP A 73 -9.54 9.11 -10.11
N PRO A 74 -10.74 8.87 -9.55
CA PRO A 74 -11.05 9.15 -8.15
C PRO A 74 -10.22 8.26 -7.21
N ILE A 75 -9.54 8.86 -6.24
CA ILE A 75 -8.65 8.16 -5.29
C ILE A 75 -9.46 7.23 -4.37
N ASP A 76 -10.68 7.63 -3.99
CA ASP A 76 -11.59 6.85 -3.14
C ASP A 76 -12.02 5.52 -3.76
N LYS A 77 -12.05 5.43 -5.10
CA LYS A 77 -12.37 4.19 -5.81
C LYS A 77 -11.19 3.24 -5.92
N GLY A 78 -9.95 3.74 -5.78
CA GLY A 78 -8.76 2.90 -5.92
C GLY A 78 -8.67 2.19 -7.29
N LEU A 79 -8.17 0.96 -7.28
CA LEU A 79 -8.05 0.07 -8.45
C LEU A 79 -9.29 -0.85 -8.57
N ASP A 80 -10.48 -0.26 -8.71
CA ASP A 80 -11.78 -0.94 -8.75
C ASP A 80 -12.09 -1.68 -10.07
N SER A 81 -11.25 -1.55 -11.09
CA SER A 81 -11.42 -2.25 -12.37
C SER A 81 -10.17 -3.06 -12.75
N PRO A 82 -10.33 -4.20 -13.46
CA PRO A 82 -9.20 -5.00 -13.92
C PRO A 82 -8.29 -4.22 -14.88
N GLU A 83 -8.83 -3.26 -15.62
CA GLU A 83 -8.09 -2.37 -16.51
C GLU A 83 -7.15 -1.44 -15.73
N LYS A 84 -7.66 -0.80 -14.67
CA LYS A 84 -6.86 0.05 -13.78
C LYS A 84 -5.76 -0.76 -13.10
N LEU A 85 -6.12 -1.96 -12.63
CA LEU A 85 -5.17 -2.88 -12.02
C LEU A 85 -4.07 -3.31 -13.00
N ALA A 86 -4.41 -3.61 -14.25
CA ALA A 86 -3.44 -3.97 -15.28
C ALA A 86 -2.49 -2.82 -15.59
N LEU A 87 -3.00 -1.59 -15.77
CA LEU A 87 -2.19 -0.39 -15.99
C LEU A 87 -1.28 -0.08 -14.80
N PHE A 88 -1.81 -0.23 -13.58
CA PHE A 88 -1.01 -0.07 -12.37
C PHE A 88 0.12 -1.09 -12.31
N LYS A 89 -0.19 -2.38 -12.55
CA LYS A 89 0.82 -3.44 -12.58
C LYS A 89 1.88 -3.13 -13.63
N GLN A 90 1.49 -2.79 -14.85
CA GLN A 90 2.43 -2.43 -15.91
C GLN A 90 3.35 -1.26 -15.55
N LYS A 91 2.88 -0.27 -14.78
CA LYS A 91 3.66 0.93 -14.44
C LYS A 91 4.52 0.78 -13.18
N PHE A 92 4.05 0.03 -12.19
CA PHE A 92 4.64 -0.01 -10.85
C PHE A 92 5.18 -1.39 -10.44
N ILE A 93 4.81 -2.44 -11.14
CA ILE A 93 5.23 -3.82 -10.85
C ILE A 93 6.05 -4.30 -12.05
N GLU A 94 7.35 -4.51 -11.83
CA GLU A 94 8.25 -5.12 -12.82
C GLU A 94 8.01 -6.63 -12.98
#